data_AF-A0A2V9WKN0-F1
#
_entry.id   AF-A0A2V9WKN0-F1
#
_cell.length_a   1.000
_cell.length_b   1.000
_cell.length_c   1.000
_cell.angle_alpha   90.00
_cell.angle_beta   90.00
_cell.angle_gamma   90.00
#
_symmetry.space_group_name_H-M   'P 1'
#
loop_
_entity.id
_entity.type
_entity.pdbx_description
1 polymer ?
#
loop_
_entity_poly.entity_id
_entity_poly.type
_entity_poly.pdbx_seq_one_letter_code
_entity_poly.pdbx_strand_id
1 'polypeptide(L)' 'MADSDGRPTRTWQEIAAEAGKETDPLKVAALTEELERALAERDARIKIAIRSAEQPAKRKAS' A
#
# COMPACT_ATOMS: atom_id res chain seq x y z
N MET A 1 -2.81 -29.78 0.74
CA MET A 1 -3.65 -28.72 0.15
C MET A 1 -4.36 -28.00 1.28
N ALA A 2 -3.92 -26.79 1.62
CA ALA A 2 -4.63 -25.89 2.53
C ALA A 2 -4.02 -24.48 2.42
N ASP A 3 -4.35 -23.74 1.36
CA ASP A 3 -4.28 -22.28 1.37
C ASP A 3 -5.65 -21.75 0.98
N SER A 4 -6.63 -22.13 1.81
CA SER A 4 -7.89 -21.42 1.92
C SER A 4 -7.68 -20.40 3.02
N ASP A 5 -7.26 -19.19 2.68
CA ASP A 5 -7.44 -18.08 3.60
C ASP A 5 -7.71 -16.81 2.81
N GLY A 6 -8.95 -16.34 2.92
CA GLY A 6 -9.32 -14.97 2.57
C GLY A 6 -8.63 -14.00 3.51
N ARG A 7 -7.29 -13.95 3.46
CA ARG A 7 -6.52 -12.98 4.23
C ARG A 7 -6.89 -11.60 3.71
N PRO A 8 -7.10 -10.63 4.61
CA PRO A 8 -7.11 -9.24 4.20
C PRO A 8 -5.84 -8.99 3.38
N THR A 9 -5.98 -8.27 2.27
CA THR A 9 -4.86 -7.82 1.43
C THR A 9 -3.72 -7.38 2.34
N ARG A 10 -2.59 -8.12 2.28
CA ARG A 10 -1.43 -7.90 3.16
C ARG A 10 -1.06 -6.42 3.13
N THR A 11 -0.84 -5.85 4.31
CA THR A 11 -0.43 -4.44 4.37
C THR A 11 0.99 -4.28 3.82
N TRP A 12 1.32 -3.10 3.27
CA TRP A 12 2.68 -2.81 2.78
C TRP A 12 3.76 -3.07 3.86
N GLN A 13 3.41 -2.94 5.14
CA GLN A 13 4.30 -3.24 6.26
C GLN A 13 4.61 -4.73 6.38
N GLU A 14 3.61 -5.59 6.20
CA GLU A 14 3.78 -7.05 6.23
C GLU A 14 4.58 -7.55 5.04
N ILE A 15 4.33 -7.00 3.85
CA ILE A 15 5.06 -7.36 2.63
C ILE A 15 6.55 -6.98 2.78
N ALA A 16 6.85 -5.78 3.29
CA ALA A 16 8.22 -5.36 3.55
C ALA A 16 8.92 -6.22 4.61
N ALA A 17 8.19 -6.60 5.67
CA ALA A 17 8.73 -7.48 6.71
C ALA A 17 9.02 -8.90 6.20
N GLU A 18 8.20 -9.40 5.26
CA GLU A 18 8.38 -10.70 4.63
C GLU A 18 9.55 -10.66 3.63
N ALA A 19 9.63 -9.61 2.79
CA ALA A 19 10.74 -9.39 1.86
C ALA A 19 12.11 -9.30 2.57
N GLY A 20 12.16 -8.68 3.76
CA GLY A 20 13.39 -8.58 4.55
C GLY A 20 13.84 -9.90 5.20
N LYS A 21 12.97 -10.91 5.27
CA LYS A 21 13.28 -12.25 5.80
C LYS A 21 13.48 -13.28 4.69
N GLU A 22 12.97 -12.99 3.50
CA GLU A 22 13.03 -13.90 2.37
C GLU A 22 14.44 -13.93 1.77
N THR A 23 14.92 -15.14 1.50
CA THR A 23 16.26 -15.38 0.95
C THR A 23 16.20 -15.86 -0.49
N ASP A 24 15.03 -16.32 -0.93
CA ASP A 24 14.79 -16.72 -2.30
C ASP A 24 14.65 -15.49 -3.21
N PRO A 25 15.51 -15.33 -4.24
CA PRO A 25 15.52 -14.13 -5.08
C PRO A 25 14.26 -13.98 -5.93
N LEU A 26 13.60 -15.08 -6.31
CA LEU A 26 12.34 -15.05 -7.08
C LEU A 26 11.19 -14.55 -6.20
N LYS A 27 11.12 -15.02 -4.96
CA LYS A 27 10.12 -14.53 -4.00
C LYS A 27 10.39 -13.11 -3.54
N VAL A 28 11.65 -12.71 -3.34
CA VAL A 28 12.00 -11.31 -3.05
C VAL A 28 11.55 -10.39 -4.18
N ALA A 29 11.75 -10.79 -5.44
CA ALA A 29 11.26 -10.02 -6.59
C ALA A 29 9.73 -9.89 -6.57
N ALA A 30 9.01 -11.00 -6.38
CA ALA A 30 7.55 -10.99 -6.31
C ALA A 30 7.01 -10.13 -5.15
N LEU A 31 7.61 -10.22 -3.96
CA LEU A 31 7.27 -9.39 -2.80
C LEU A 31 7.59 -7.91 -3.03
N THR A 32 8.65 -7.61 -3.77
CA THR A 32 9.00 -6.24 -4.14
C THR A 32 7.93 -5.64 -5.07
N GLU A 33 7.50 -6.36 -6.10
CA GLU A 33 6.43 -5.91 -7.00
C GLU A 33 5.08 -5.73 -6.27
N GLU A 34 4.80 -6.58 -5.27
CA GLU A 34 3.62 -6.46 -4.43
C GLU A 34 3.71 -5.22 -3.51
N LEU A 35 4.89 -4.97 -2.92
CA LEU A 35 5.15 -3.81 -2.08
C LEU A 35 5.02 -2.51 -2.85
N GLU A 36 5.55 -2.44 -4.07
CA GLU A 36 5.46 -1.25 -4.93
C GLU A 36 4.00 -0.88 -5.23
N ARG A 37 3.15 -1.87 -5.52
CA ARG A 37 1.72 -1.65 -5.74
C ARG A 37 1.03 -1.14 -4.47
N ALA A 38 1.26 -1.79 -3.34
CA ALA A 38 0.66 -1.40 -2.06
C ALA A 38 1.07 0.04 -1.64
N LEU A 39 2.32 0.41 -1.90
CA LEU A 39 2.81 1.77 -1.65
C LEU A 39 2.21 2.79 -2.63
N ALA A 40 2.09 2.47 -3.91
CA ALA A 40 1.47 3.35 -4.90
C ALA A 40 -0.01 3.64 -4.56
N GLU A 41 -0.77 2.63 -4.14
CA GLU A 41 -2.16 2.80 -3.68
C GLU A 41 -2.25 3.69 -2.44
N ARG A 42 -1.36 3.49 -1.47
CA ARG A 42 -1.28 4.35 -0.28
C ARG A 42 -0.99 5.80 -0.69
N ASP A 43 -0.02 6.01 -1.57
CA ASP A 43 0.40 7.33 -2.02
C ASP A 43 -0.73 8.05 -2.80
N ALA A 44 -1.47 7.32 -3.64
CA ALA A 44 -2.66 7.83 -4.30
C ALA A 44 -3.74 8.26 -3.31
N ARG A 45 -4.01 7.45 -2.27
CA ARG A 45 -4.97 7.79 -1.20
C ARG A 45 -4.52 9.03 -0.41
N ILE A 46 -3.23 9.14 -0.09
CA ILE A 46 -2.66 10.31 0.59
C ILE A 46 -2.81 11.55 -0.29
N LYS A 47 -2.49 11.48 -1.59
CA LYS A 47 -2.66 12.60 -2.54
C LYS A 47 -4.12 13.06 -2.64
N ILE A 48 -5.07 12.13 -2.65
CA ILE A 48 -6.51 12.46 -2.62
C ILE A 48 -6.85 13.15 -1.30
N ALA A 49 -6.42 12.60 -0.16
CA ALA A 49 -6.70 13.16 1.16
C ALA A 49 -6.13 14.58 1.32
N ILE A 50 -4.90 14.83 0.84
CA ILE A 50 -4.28 16.16 0.84
C ILE A 50 -5.09 17.13 -0.03
N ARG A 51 -5.42 16.76 -1.27
CA ARG A 51 -6.24 17.58 -2.16
C ARG A 51 -7.60 17.92 -1.55
N SER A 52 -8.23 16.96 -0.87
CA SER A 52 -9.50 17.17 -0.15
C SER A 52 -9.34 18.08 1.07
N ALA A 53 -8.23 17.98 1.78
CA ALA A 53 -7.90 18.84 2.94
C ALA A 53 -7.54 20.28 2.54
N GLU A 54 -7.13 20.53 1.30
CA GLU A 54 -6.90 21.88 0.75
C GLU A 54 -8.19 22.59 0.28
N GLN A 55 -9.32 21.88 0.19
CA GLN A 55 -10.62 22.45 -0.22
C GLN A 55 -11.51 23.16 0.84
N PRO A 56 -11.21 23.28 2.15
CA PRO A 56 -12.07 24.03 3.07
C PRO A 56 -11.88 25.56 2.98
N ALA A 57 -10.86 26.08 2.29
CA ALA A 57 -10.54 27.51 2.28
C ALA A 57 -11.33 28.35 1.24
N LYS A 58 -12.05 27.74 0.29
CA LYS A 58 -12.80 28.49 -0.75
C LYS A 58 -14.30 28.68 -0.47
N ARG A 59 -14.82 28.18 0.66
CA ARG A 59 -16.26 28.28 1.02
C ARG A 59 -16.58 29.31 2.10
N LYS A 60 -15.66 30.23 2.38
CA LYS A 60 -15.78 31.37 3.31
C LYS A 60 -15.44 32.69 2.60
N ALA A 61 -15.84 32.83 1.35
CA ALA A 61 -15.84 34.09 0.61
C ALA A 61 -17.07 34.08 -0.30
N SER A 62 -18.24 34.22 0.31
CA SER A 62 -19.53 34.49 -0.34
C SER A 62 -20.22 35.56 0.47
#